data_AF-B6W645-F1
#
_entry.id   AF-B6W645-F1
#
_cell.length_a   1.000
_cell.length_b   1.000
_cell.length_c   1.000
_cell.angle_alpha   90.00
_cell.angle_beta   90.00
_cell.angle_gamma   90.00
#
_symmetry.space_group_name_H-M   'P 1'
#
loop_
_entity.id
_entity.type
_entity.pdbx_description
1 polymer ?
#
loop_
_entity_poly.entity_id
_entity_poly.type
_entity_poly.pdbx_seq_one_letter_code
_entity_poly.pdbx_strand_id
1 'polypeptide(L)'
;MKISLIDPLMVDNEIIEKHKKKIEGLGYEFQYFNQSAKDDDEIIERLKDSQVAIITNNKFSKKVIDNTNLKLIDVAFTGFNHVDMAACEENDIIVENASGYSDDSVAELVIGLTIAVMRKFDQNNKNIFQDESFNLLGQIIKGKTVGIIGTGKIGTRVVEIFKAFGANILAYNRSEKDQVKNLGAKYVSLEELLKNSDIVSIHLPQNDETIGFIGKDQLDLMKDKAILINCARGPIVDNTYLAKLLNDDKLRAGIDVFDMEPPLDKDYPLRNAKNVLLTNHVGFFTEEAMKIRCEIVFDNLYKFLDGKIVNRVN
;
A
#
# COMPACT_ATOMS: atom_id res chain seq x y z
N MET A 1 31.61 6.04 8.91
CA MET A 1 30.23 6.48 8.59
C MET A 1 29.31 5.78 9.56
N LYS A 2 28.33 6.48 10.14
CA LYS A 2 27.34 5.89 11.04
C LYS A 2 26.01 5.71 10.33
N ILE A 3 25.44 4.51 10.46
CA ILE A 3 24.20 4.06 9.82
C ILE A 3 23.22 3.70 10.93
N SER A 4 21.99 4.19 10.81
CA SER A 4 20.96 4.01 11.83
C SER A 4 19.70 3.41 11.22
N LEU A 5 19.32 2.22 11.68
CA LEU A 5 17.99 1.66 11.49
C LEU A 5 17.10 2.09 12.64
N ILE A 6 16.33 3.17 12.44
CA ILE A 6 15.63 3.83 13.55
C ILE A 6 14.30 3.17 13.93
N ASP A 7 13.85 2.19 13.15
CA ASP A 7 12.61 1.45 13.33
C ASP A 7 12.81 -0.05 13.07
N PRO A 8 12.02 -0.93 13.71
CA PRO A 8 12.07 -2.36 13.42
C PRO A 8 11.55 -2.67 12.00
N LEU A 9 12.31 -3.46 11.24
CA LEU A 9 11.89 -3.99 9.93
C LEU A 9 10.89 -5.14 10.03
N MET A 10 10.42 -5.48 11.24
CA MET A 10 9.45 -6.57 11.49
C MET A 10 9.91 -7.91 10.90
N VAL A 11 11.19 -8.22 11.09
CA VAL A 11 11.84 -9.49 10.74
C VAL A 11 12.55 -10.05 11.97
N ASP A 12 13.00 -11.30 11.90
CA ASP A 12 13.80 -11.91 12.97
C ASP A 12 15.07 -11.07 13.24
N ASN A 13 15.36 -10.84 14.52
CA ASN A 13 16.54 -10.11 14.96
C ASN A 13 17.84 -10.78 14.49
N GLU A 14 17.87 -12.09 14.29
CA GLU A 14 19.02 -12.80 13.73
C GLU A 14 19.41 -12.27 12.34
N ILE A 15 18.43 -11.85 11.53
CA ILE A 15 18.66 -11.26 10.21
C ILE A 15 19.36 -9.90 10.37
N ILE A 16 18.86 -9.05 11.27
CA ILE A 16 19.44 -7.73 11.54
C ILE A 16 20.87 -7.86 12.10
N GLU A 17 21.09 -8.80 13.03
CA GLU A 17 22.41 -9.07 13.60
C GLU A 17 23.43 -9.57 12.56
N LYS A 18 22.98 -10.35 11.58
CA LYS A 18 23.83 -10.76 10.44
C LYS A 18 24.24 -9.55 9.61
N HIS A 19 23.31 -8.64 9.32
CA HIS A 19 23.61 -7.41 8.57
C HIS A 19 24.52 -6.47 9.36
N LYS A 20 24.30 -6.32 10.66
CA LYS A 20 25.16 -5.55 11.57
C LYS A 20 26.61 -6.02 11.49
N LYS A 21 26.87 -7.32 11.70
CA LYS A 21 28.22 -7.89 11.62
C LYS A 21 28.89 -7.62 10.26
N LYS A 22 28.13 -7.70 9.17
CA LYS A 22 28.63 -7.40 7.82
C LYS A 22 28.99 -5.92 7.68
N ILE A 23 28.13 -5.01 8.14
CA ILE A 23 28.34 -3.55 8.06
C ILE A 23 29.56 -3.13 8.91
N GLU A 24 29.66 -3.66 10.13
CA GLU A 24 30.80 -3.41 11.02
C GLU A 24 32.11 -3.99 10.47
N GLY A 25 32.04 -5.16 9.82
CA GLY A 25 33.18 -5.76 9.12
C GLY A 25 33.67 -4.95 7.91
N LEU A 26 32.83 -4.07 7.34
CA LEU A 26 33.21 -3.10 6.31
C LEU A 26 33.79 -1.80 6.89
N GLY A 27 33.88 -1.67 8.22
CA GLY A 27 34.41 -0.49 8.91
C GLY A 27 33.41 0.63 9.15
N TYR A 28 32.10 0.34 9.07
CA TYR A 28 31.04 1.29 9.37
C TYR A 28 30.42 1.03 10.74
N GLU A 29 29.90 2.08 11.38
CA GLU A 29 29.14 1.93 12.63
C GLU A 29 27.66 1.69 12.28
N PHE A 30 27.04 0.66 12.90
CA PHE A 30 25.64 0.35 12.71
C PHE A 30 24.91 0.25 14.05
N GLN A 31 23.84 1.03 14.20
CA GLN A 31 22.92 0.93 15.31
C GLN A 31 21.50 0.68 14.81
N TYR A 32 20.72 -0.08 15.58
CA TYR A 32 19.33 -0.35 15.27
C TYR A 32 18.46 -0.34 16.52
N PHE A 33 17.18 -0.04 16.35
CA PHE A 33 16.21 0.07 17.43
C PHE A 33 15.05 -0.91 17.22
N ASN A 34 14.65 -1.58 18.31
CA ASN A 34 13.57 -2.57 18.28
C ASN A 34 12.17 -1.95 18.43
N GLN A 35 12.09 -0.64 18.62
CA GLN A 35 10.85 0.10 18.77
C GLN A 35 10.93 1.36 17.94
N SER A 36 9.80 1.78 17.37
CA SER A 36 9.72 3.05 16.67
C SER A 36 9.95 4.23 17.60
N ALA A 37 10.48 5.32 17.04
CA ALA A 37 10.61 6.58 17.77
C ALA A 37 9.23 7.21 17.99
N LYS A 38 9.07 7.94 19.09
CA LYS A 38 7.77 8.50 19.50
C LYS A 38 7.49 9.86 18.86
N ASP A 39 8.53 10.64 18.60
CA ASP A 39 8.45 12.00 18.12
C ASP A 39 9.73 12.43 17.39
N ASP A 40 9.69 13.62 16.78
CA ASP A 40 10.80 14.21 16.05
C ASP A 40 12.07 14.35 16.91
N ASP A 41 11.95 14.63 18.21
CA ASP A 41 13.11 14.87 19.09
C ASP A 41 13.84 13.55 19.37
N GLU A 42 13.11 12.46 19.59
CA GLU A 42 13.70 11.13 19.70
C GLU A 42 14.33 10.68 18.38
N ILE A 43 13.72 10.98 17.23
CA ILE A 43 14.31 10.69 15.92
C ILE A 43 15.64 11.42 15.76
N ILE A 44 15.70 12.72 16.06
CA ILE A 44 16.92 13.54 15.96
C ILE A 44 18.02 12.98 16.86
N GLU A 45 17.71 12.61 18.11
CA GLU A 45 18.70 12.04 19.03
C GLU A 45 19.21 10.68 18.54
N ARG A 46 18.32 9.80 18.05
CA ARG A 46 18.73 8.51 17.46
C ARG A 46 19.62 8.72 16.24
N LEU A 47 19.37 9.74 15.43
CA LEU A 47 20.13 10.03 14.21
C LEU A 47 21.38 10.87 14.44
N LYS A 48 21.70 11.20 15.70
CA LYS A 48 22.90 11.95 16.04
C LYS A 48 24.15 11.28 15.47
N ASP A 49 24.92 12.08 14.74
CA ASP A 49 26.14 11.71 13.99
C ASP A 49 25.92 10.68 12.86
N SER A 50 24.67 10.31 12.57
CA SER A 50 24.33 9.38 11.49
C SER A 50 24.38 10.09 10.14
N GLN A 51 24.84 9.36 9.13
CA GLN A 51 24.86 9.80 7.73
C GLN A 51 23.90 8.99 6.86
N VAL A 52 23.39 7.87 7.37
CA VAL A 52 22.37 7.06 6.70
C VAL A 52 21.27 6.74 7.71
N ALA A 53 20.03 6.98 7.32
CA ALA A 53 18.85 6.58 8.07
C ALA A 53 18.08 5.53 7.26
N ILE A 54 17.81 4.38 7.86
CA ILE A 54 16.83 3.41 7.35
C ILE A 54 15.57 3.59 8.19
N ILE A 55 14.45 3.91 7.53
CA ILE A 55 13.21 4.35 8.18
C ILE A 55 12.00 3.54 7.74
N THR A 56 10.96 3.49 8.58
CA THR A 56 9.70 2.82 8.25
C THR A 56 8.56 3.82 8.12
N ASN A 57 7.66 3.96 9.11
CA ASN A 57 6.48 4.82 9.07
C ASN A 57 6.64 6.15 9.82
N ASN A 58 7.78 6.39 10.48
CA ASN A 58 7.99 7.64 11.18
C ASN A 58 7.98 8.82 10.21
N LYS A 59 7.26 9.88 10.59
CA LYS A 59 7.27 11.12 9.82
C LYS A 59 8.66 11.75 9.86
N PHE A 60 9.24 11.97 8.69
CA PHE A 60 10.48 12.72 8.51
C PHE A 60 10.13 14.14 8.09
N SER A 61 9.85 14.97 9.09
CA SER A 61 9.54 16.38 8.89
C SER A 61 10.79 17.16 8.47
N LYS A 62 10.59 18.36 7.92
CA LYS A 62 11.67 19.34 7.72
C LYS A 62 12.48 19.58 9.00
N LYS A 63 11.84 19.59 10.19
CA LYS A 63 12.53 19.74 11.48
C LYS A 63 13.55 18.62 11.70
N VAL A 64 13.16 17.37 11.47
CA VAL A 64 14.08 16.23 11.59
C VAL A 64 15.22 16.37 10.59
N ILE A 65 14.90 16.61 9.32
CA ILE A 65 15.88 16.70 8.23
C ILE A 65 16.92 17.79 8.50
N ASP A 66 16.47 19.02 8.79
CA ASP A 66 17.34 20.19 9.03
C ASP A 66 18.23 20.06 10.27
N ASN A 67 17.93 19.13 11.19
CA ASN A 67 18.71 18.88 12.41
C ASN A 67 19.55 17.60 12.34
N THR A 68 19.75 17.05 11.14
CA THR A 68 20.58 15.86 10.91
C THR A 68 21.63 16.09 9.83
N ASN A 69 22.65 15.23 9.77
CA ASN A 69 23.72 15.30 8.76
C ASN A 69 23.63 14.11 7.77
N LEU A 70 22.39 13.74 7.44
CA LEU A 70 22.12 12.59 6.58
C LEU A 70 22.60 12.83 5.15
N LYS A 71 23.01 11.75 4.49
CA LYS A 71 23.32 11.68 3.06
C LYS A 71 22.36 10.77 2.32
N LEU A 72 21.77 9.81 3.04
CA LEU A 72 20.78 8.86 2.53
C LEU A 72 19.67 8.67 3.56
N ILE A 73 18.43 8.72 3.08
CA ILE A 73 17.25 8.18 3.75
C ILE A 73 16.76 7.01 2.90
N ASP A 74 16.84 5.80 3.45
CA ASP A 74 16.33 4.58 2.81
C ASP A 74 14.98 4.21 3.45
N VAL A 75 13.91 4.45 2.70
CA VAL A 75 12.54 4.22 3.14
C VAL A 75 12.19 2.74 2.93
N ALA A 76 11.97 2.01 4.02
CA ALA A 76 11.58 0.60 4.03
C ALA A 76 10.11 0.38 3.63
N PHE A 77 9.62 1.14 2.65
CA PHE A 77 8.30 1.07 2.05
C PHE A 77 8.35 1.58 0.60
N THR A 78 7.35 1.25 -0.21
CA THR A 78 7.22 1.83 -1.55
C THR A 78 6.75 3.28 -1.50
N GLY A 79 5.86 3.62 -0.55
CA GLY A 79 5.40 4.98 -0.35
C GLY A 79 6.30 5.75 0.61
N PHE A 80 6.57 7.01 0.26
CA PHE A 80 7.45 7.92 1.01
C PHE A 80 6.74 9.24 1.37
N ASN A 81 5.40 9.26 1.36
CA ASN A 81 4.59 10.46 1.62
C ASN A 81 4.81 11.08 3.01
N HIS A 82 5.44 10.35 3.93
CA HIS A 82 5.77 10.81 5.28
C HIS A 82 7.16 11.47 5.36
N VAL A 83 7.91 11.53 4.27
CA VAL A 83 9.21 12.20 4.15
C VAL A 83 9.04 13.54 3.44
N ASP A 84 9.56 14.61 4.02
CA ASP A 84 9.55 15.94 3.40
C ASP A 84 10.60 16.00 2.27
N MET A 85 10.16 15.65 1.05
CA MET A 85 11.03 15.56 -0.13
C MET A 85 11.68 16.90 -0.49
N ALA A 86 10.98 18.02 -0.27
CA ALA A 86 11.53 19.35 -0.53
C ALA A 86 12.68 19.66 0.44
N ALA A 87 12.52 19.35 1.73
CA ALA A 87 13.60 19.48 2.70
C ALA A 87 14.78 18.55 2.39
N CYS A 88 14.53 17.32 1.90
CA CYS A 88 15.61 16.44 1.44
C CYS A 88 16.38 17.05 0.26
N GLU A 89 15.70 17.62 -0.72
CA GLU A 89 16.33 18.29 -1.87
C GLU A 89 17.14 19.52 -1.43
N GLU A 90 16.61 20.36 -0.54
CA GLU A 90 17.32 21.53 0.02
C GLU A 90 18.62 21.17 0.75
N ASN A 91 18.69 19.96 1.32
CA ASN A 91 19.83 19.47 2.10
C ASN A 91 20.71 18.47 1.32
N ASP A 92 20.50 18.31 0.00
CA ASP A 92 21.23 17.35 -0.86
C ASP A 92 21.18 15.89 -0.35
N ILE A 93 20.05 15.49 0.24
CA ILE A 93 19.84 14.14 0.79
C ILE A 93 19.23 13.24 -0.27
N ILE A 94 19.87 12.10 -0.54
CA ILE A 94 19.32 11.07 -1.42
C ILE A 94 18.21 10.35 -0.67
N VAL A 95 17.08 10.11 -1.33
CA VAL A 95 16.02 9.26 -0.81
C VAL A 95 15.90 8.02 -1.70
N GLU A 96 16.03 6.84 -1.09
CA GLU A 96 15.75 5.55 -1.72
C GLU A 96 14.51 4.91 -1.10
N ASN A 97 13.91 3.95 -1.79
CA ASN A 97 12.77 3.21 -1.28
C ASN A 97 12.86 1.70 -1.50
N ALA A 98 11.94 0.96 -0.87
CA ALA A 98 11.72 -0.45 -1.12
C ALA A 98 10.52 -0.63 -2.06
N SER A 99 10.72 -0.50 -3.38
CA SER A 99 9.66 -0.75 -4.37
C SER A 99 9.53 -2.23 -4.73
N GLY A 100 8.32 -2.78 -4.64
CA GLY A 100 7.99 -4.12 -5.14
C GLY A 100 8.05 -5.25 -4.11
N TYR A 101 8.41 -4.95 -2.86
CA TYR A 101 8.47 -5.96 -1.79
C TYR A 101 7.10 -6.58 -1.44
N SER A 102 6.00 -5.88 -1.74
CA SER A 102 4.64 -6.26 -1.37
C SER A 102 3.72 -6.47 -2.57
N ASP A 103 4.28 -6.62 -3.78
CA ASP A 103 3.49 -6.75 -5.00
C ASP A 103 2.50 -7.93 -4.94
N ASP A 104 2.99 -9.12 -4.56
CA ASP A 104 2.16 -10.31 -4.34
C ASP A 104 1.24 -10.16 -3.12
N SER A 105 1.78 -9.72 -1.98
CA SER A 105 1.04 -9.55 -0.73
C SER A 105 -0.21 -8.68 -0.90
N VAL A 106 -0.07 -7.51 -1.54
CA VAL A 106 -1.20 -6.61 -1.77
C VAL A 106 -2.16 -7.20 -2.81
N ALA A 107 -1.64 -7.82 -3.87
CA ALA A 107 -2.47 -8.43 -4.89
C ALA A 107 -3.32 -9.58 -4.32
N GLU A 108 -2.77 -10.41 -3.45
CA GLU A 108 -3.50 -11.47 -2.76
C GLU A 108 -4.56 -10.91 -1.82
N LEU A 109 -4.27 -9.84 -1.07
CA LEU A 109 -5.27 -9.18 -0.22
C LEU A 109 -6.43 -8.62 -1.06
N VAL A 110 -6.17 -8.04 -2.22
CA VAL A 110 -7.22 -7.54 -3.14
C VAL A 110 -8.18 -8.66 -3.52
N ILE A 111 -7.66 -9.84 -3.87
CA ILE A 111 -8.47 -11.01 -4.20
C ILE A 111 -9.20 -11.55 -2.96
N GLY A 112 -8.52 -11.60 -1.82
CA GLY A 112 -9.09 -12.01 -0.53
C GLY A 112 -10.28 -11.15 -0.13
N LEU A 113 -10.14 -9.82 -0.16
CA LEU A 113 -11.21 -8.86 0.10
C LEU A 113 -12.34 -9.00 -0.92
N THR A 114 -12.02 -9.17 -2.21
CA THR A 114 -13.03 -9.40 -3.25
C THR A 114 -13.88 -10.62 -2.94
N ILE A 115 -13.26 -11.76 -2.65
CA ILE A 115 -13.95 -13.01 -2.32
C ILE A 115 -14.75 -12.83 -1.02
N ALA A 116 -14.15 -12.24 0.01
CA ALA A 116 -14.78 -12.05 1.30
C ALA A 116 -16.04 -11.18 1.21
N VAL A 117 -16.02 -10.12 0.38
CA VAL A 117 -17.20 -9.30 0.09
C VAL A 117 -18.24 -10.07 -0.73
N MET A 118 -17.82 -10.76 -1.81
CA MET A 118 -18.73 -11.54 -2.67
C MET A 118 -19.41 -12.70 -1.93
N ARG A 119 -18.74 -13.24 -0.91
CA ARG A 119 -19.20 -14.37 -0.10
C ARG A 119 -19.67 -13.97 1.28
N LYS A 120 -19.71 -12.66 1.59
CA LYS A 120 -20.23 -12.08 2.84
C LYS A 120 -19.59 -12.72 4.08
N PHE A 121 -18.26 -12.81 4.12
CA PHE A 121 -17.55 -13.52 5.18
C PHE A 121 -17.84 -12.96 6.58
N ASP A 122 -17.84 -11.64 6.77
CA ASP A 122 -18.14 -11.03 8.08
C ASP A 122 -19.55 -11.39 8.57
N GLN A 123 -20.56 -11.29 7.69
CA GLN A 123 -21.93 -11.67 8.04
C GLN A 123 -22.05 -13.18 8.28
N ASN A 124 -21.48 -14.03 7.43
CA ASN A 124 -21.51 -15.48 7.64
C ASN A 124 -20.82 -15.88 8.96
N ASN A 125 -19.70 -15.24 9.30
CA ASN A 125 -19.01 -15.49 10.56
C ASN A 125 -19.91 -15.14 11.76
N LYS A 126 -20.61 -14.00 11.71
CA LYS A 126 -21.60 -13.61 12.75
C LYS A 126 -22.75 -14.61 12.84
N ASN A 127 -23.30 -15.05 11.70
CA ASN A 127 -24.43 -15.97 11.62
C ASN A 127 -24.14 -17.31 12.30
N ILE A 128 -22.91 -17.83 12.20
CA ILE A 128 -22.49 -19.07 12.87
C ILE A 128 -22.66 -18.99 14.39
N PHE A 129 -22.38 -17.84 15.00
CA PHE A 129 -22.50 -17.65 16.46
C PHE A 129 -23.89 -17.17 16.90
N GLN A 130 -24.82 -16.97 15.96
CA GLN A 130 -26.19 -16.54 16.21
C GLN A 130 -27.22 -17.61 15.82
N ASP A 131 -26.77 -18.85 15.58
CA ASP A 131 -27.59 -19.99 15.15
C ASP A 131 -28.45 -19.71 13.89
N GLU A 132 -27.98 -18.79 13.02
CA GLU A 132 -28.66 -18.49 11.77
C GLU A 132 -28.37 -19.55 10.69
N SER A 133 -29.41 -19.93 9.95
CA SER A 133 -29.30 -20.88 8.82
C SER A 133 -28.75 -20.22 7.55
N PHE A 134 -28.38 -21.04 6.55
CA PHE A 134 -27.88 -20.56 5.25
C PHE A 134 -28.90 -19.69 4.50
N ASN A 135 -28.77 -18.37 4.62
CA ASN A 135 -29.64 -17.35 4.02
C ASN A 135 -28.87 -16.30 3.19
N LEU A 136 -27.53 -16.33 3.20
CA LEU A 136 -26.67 -15.37 2.52
C LEU A 136 -26.20 -15.90 1.15
N LEU A 137 -26.90 -15.48 0.09
CA LEU A 137 -26.48 -15.78 -1.28
C LEU A 137 -25.19 -15.01 -1.64
N GLY A 138 -24.16 -15.75 -2.06
CA GLY A 138 -22.88 -15.22 -2.53
C GLY A 138 -22.71 -15.26 -4.05
N GLN A 139 -21.58 -14.78 -4.53
CA GLN A 139 -21.23 -14.74 -5.96
C GLN A 139 -19.82 -15.30 -6.22
N ILE A 140 -19.52 -15.59 -7.50
CA ILE A 140 -18.19 -16.04 -7.96
C ILE A 140 -17.59 -15.02 -8.94
N ILE A 141 -16.26 -15.03 -9.05
CA ILE A 141 -15.48 -14.14 -9.93
C ILE A 141 -15.57 -14.58 -11.42
N LYS A 142 -15.66 -15.88 -11.71
CA LYS A 142 -15.65 -16.38 -13.08
C LYS A 142 -16.75 -15.71 -13.94
N GLY A 143 -16.34 -15.16 -15.08
CA GLY A 143 -17.22 -14.45 -16.02
C GLY A 143 -17.58 -13.02 -15.62
N LYS A 144 -17.13 -12.52 -14.47
CA LYS A 144 -17.27 -11.10 -14.08
C LYS A 144 -16.30 -10.22 -14.84
N THR A 145 -16.67 -8.96 -15.02
CA THR A 145 -15.75 -7.93 -15.53
C THR A 145 -15.08 -7.23 -14.36
N VAL A 146 -13.74 -7.23 -14.36
CA VAL A 146 -12.91 -6.55 -13.36
C VAL A 146 -12.21 -5.36 -14.03
N GLY A 147 -12.45 -4.18 -13.49
CA GLY A 147 -11.80 -2.93 -13.87
C GLY A 147 -10.58 -2.66 -12.99
N ILE A 148 -9.41 -2.58 -13.61
CA ILE A 148 -8.13 -2.30 -12.94
C ILE A 148 -7.72 -0.85 -13.23
N ILE A 149 -7.73 0.00 -12.20
CA ILE A 149 -7.33 1.40 -12.27
C ILE A 149 -5.90 1.51 -11.76
N GLY A 150 -4.96 1.78 -12.67
CA GLY A 150 -3.53 1.73 -12.40
C GLY A 150 -2.96 0.35 -12.70
N THR A 151 -2.10 0.28 -13.71
CA THR A 151 -1.47 -0.99 -14.13
C THR A 151 0.03 -0.98 -13.81
N GLY A 152 0.36 -0.60 -12.57
CA GLY A 152 1.71 -0.71 -11.99
C GLY A 152 2.13 -2.16 -11.77
N LYS A 153 3.12 -2.41 -10.90
CA LYS A 153 3.54 -3.77 -10.53
C LYS A 153 2.37 -4.54 -9.86
N ILE A 154 1.84 -4.00 -8.77
CA ILE A 154 0.63 -4.54 -8.08
C ILE A 154 -0.54 -4.71 -9.05
N GLY A 155 -0.91 -3.67 -9.79
CA GLY A 155 -2.06 -3.76 -10.71
C GLY A 155 -1.88 -4.82 -11.81
N THR A 156 -0.66 -4.99 -12.34
CA THR A 156 -0.35 -6.08 -13.29
C THR A 156 -0.50 -7.43 -12.62
N ARG A 157 0.00 -7.60 -11.39
CA ARG A 157 -0.15 -8.84 -10.64
C ARG A 157 -1.61 -9.20 -10.35
N VAL A 158 -2.42 -8.21 -10.00
CA VAL A 158 -3.87 -8.37 -9.81
C VAL A 158 -4.57 -8.81 -11.11
N VAL A 159 -4.16 -8.29 -12.28
CA VAL A 159 -4.65 -8.76 -13.59
C VAL A 159 -4.38 -10.25 -13.78
N GLU A 160 -3.15 -10.72 -13.51
CA GLU A 160 -2.77 -12.13 -13.64
C GLU A 160 -3.65 -13.04 -12.81
N ILE A 161 -3.88 -12.68 -11.54
CA ILE A 161 -4.65 -13.50 -10.62
C ILE A 161 -6.14 -13.51 -11.04
N PHE A 162 -6.75 -12.36 -11.31
CA PHE A 162 -8.15 -12.32 -11.76
C PHE A 162 -8.37 -13.09 -13.08
N LYS A 163 -7.39 -13.09 -13.99
CA LYS A 163 -7.42 -13.91 -15.20
C LYS A 163 -7.45 -15.41 -14.88
N ALA A 164 -6.68 -15.86 -13.90
CA ALA A 164 -6.71 -17.25 -13.45
C ALA A 164 -8.09 -17.66 -12.88
N PHE A 165 -8.85 -16.72 -12.30
CA PHE A 165 -10.25 -16.94 -11.89
C PHE A 165 -11.26 -16.88 -13.05
N GLY A 166 -10.82 -16.62 -14.28
CA GLY A 166 -11.66 -16.54 -15.46
C GLY A 166 -12.48 -15.25 -15.55
N ALA A 167 -11.96 -14.14 -15.02
CA ALA A 167 -12.56 -12.81 -15.18
C ALA A 167 -12.22 -12.17 -16.55
N ASN A 168 -13.09 -11.28 -17.00
CA ASN A 168 -12.80 -10.35 -18.10
C ASN A 168 -12.13 -9.11 -17.51
N ILE A 169 -11.05 -8.61 -18.12
CA ILE A 169 -10.27 -7.51 -17.55
C ILE A 169 -10.40 -6.27 -18.42
N LEU A 170 -10.87 -5.18 -17.81
CA LEU A 170 -10.75 -3.82 -18.31
C LEU A 170 -9.63 -3.11 -17.54
N ALA A 171 -8.82 -2.34 -18.23
CA ALA A 171 -7.69 -1.64 -17.63
C ALA A 171 -7.75 -0.15 -17.95
N TYR A 172 -7.35 0.67 -16.99
CA TYR A 172 -7.13 2.10 -17.17
C TYR A 172 -5.77 2.48 -16.59
N ASN A 173 -4.96 3.16 -17.38
CA ASN A 173 -3.71 3.79 -16.97
C ASN A 173 -3.39 4.94 -17.93
N ARG A 174 -2.59 5.93 -17.50
CA ARG A 174 -2.18 7.05 -18.37
C ARG A 174 -1.46 6.57 -19.64
N SER A 175 -0.67 5.51 -19.50
CA SER A 175 -0.01 4.81 -20.60
C SER A 175 -0.39 3.34 -20.60
N GLU A 176 -0.75 2.82 -21.78
CA GLU A 176 -0.96 1.39 -21.94
C GLU A 176 0.36 0.62 -21.78
N LYS A 177 0.28 -0.62 -21.27
CA LYS A 177 1.44 -1.50 -21.15
C LYS A 177 1.21 -2.78 -21.93
N ASP A 178 2.15 -3.13 -22.80
CA ASP A 178 2.06 -4.33 -23.62
C ASP A 178 2.00 -5.61 -22.76
N GLN A 179 2.73 -5.66 -21.65
CA GLN A 179 2.66 -6.78 -20.71
C GLN A 179 1.22 -7.05 -20.22
N VAL A 180 0.44 -5.98 -19.98
CA VAL A 180 -0.94 -6.09 -19.46
C VAL A 180 -1.91 -6.48 -20.58
N LYS A 181 -1.70 -5.97 -21.80
CA LYS A 181 -2.45 -6.39 -22.99
C LYS A 181 -2.20 -7.86 -23.33
N ASN A 182 -0.94 -8.32 -23.20
CA ASN A 182 -0.56 -9.72 -23.44
C ASN A 182 -1.17 -10.69 -22.42
N LEU A 183 -1.48 -10.21 -21.21
CA LEU A 183 -2.29 -10.94 -20.24
C LEU A 183 -3.78 -11.00 -20.62
N GLY A 184 -4.19 -10.36 -21.73
CA GLY A 184 -5.55 -10.36 -22.25
C GLY A 184 -6.46 -9.33 -21.59
N ALA A 185 -5.90 -8.24 -21.04
CA ALA A 185 -6.66 -7.08 -20.59
C ALA A 185 -6.94 -6.12 -21.75
N LYS A 186 -8.11 -5.48 -21.72
CA LYS A 186 -8.50 -4.43 -22.68
C LYS A 186 -8.34 -3.06 -22.02
N TYR A 187 -7.47 -2.20 -22.55
CA TYR A 187 -7.43 -0.80 -22.12
C TYR A 187 -8.65 -0.05 -22.65
N VAL A 188 -9.26 0.75 -21.78
CA VAL A 188 -10.47 1.53 -22.06
C VAL A 188 -10.43 2.88 -21.33
N SER A 189 -11.36 3.78 -21.61
CA SER A 189 -11.50 5.02 -20.83
C SER A 189 -11.94 4.70 -19.38
N LEU A 190 -11.65 5.61 -18.44
CA LEU A 190 -12.09 5.46 -17.05
C LEU A 190 -13.62 5.31 -16.96
N GLU A 191 -14.36 6.10 -17.75
CA GLU A 191 -15.81 6.02 -17.81
C GLU A 191 -16.31 4.65 -18.31
N GLU A 192 -15.72 4.12 -19.39
CA GLU A 192 -16.07 2.78 -19.89
C GLU A 192 -15.75 1.71 -18.86
N LEU A 193 -14.61 1.81 -18.16
CA LEU A 193 -14.22 0.89 -17.09
C LEU A 193 -15.26 0.88 -15.98
N LEU A 194 -15.61 2.05 -15.43
CA LEU A 194 -16.53 2.15 -14.29
C LEU A 194 -17.94 1.66 -14.65
N LYS A 195 -18.45 2.00 -15.84
CA LYS A 195 -19.78 1.59 -16.30
C LYS A 195 -19.90 0.09 -16.57
N ASN A 196 -18.81 -0.59 -16.90
CA ASN A 196 -18.85 -1.99 -17.35
C ASN A 196 -18.27 -3.01 -16.35
N SER A 197 -17.66 -2.56 -15.26
CA SER A 197 -17.01 -3.44 -14.29
C SER A 197 -17.93 -3.87 -13.15
N ASP A 198 -17.99 -5.17 -12.87
CA ASP A 198 -18.63 -5.72 -11.67
C ASP A 198 -17.77 -5.51 -10.42
N ILE A 199 -16.45 -5.49 -10.60
CA ILE A 199 -15.45 -5.27 -9.55
C ILE A 199 -14.49 -4.21 -10.06
N VAL A 200 -14.18 -3.19 -9.27
CA VAL A 200 -13.18 -2.16 -9.58
C VAL A 200 -12.09 -2.21 -8.52
N SER A 201 -10.82 -2.32 -8.93
CA SER A 201 -9.67 -2.30 -8.02
C SER A 201 -8.71 -1.17 -8.35
N ILE A 202 -8.30 -0.44 -7.32
CA ILE A 202 -7.46 0.76 -7.43
C ILE A 202 -6.02 0.44 -7.03
N HIS A 203 -5.06 0.82 -7.89
CA HIS A 203 -3.62 0.66 -7.70
C HIS A 203 -2.84 1.91 -8.15
N LEU A 204 -3.37 3.09 -7.82
CA LEU A 204 -2.72 4.37 -8.07
C LEU A 204 -1.88 4.79 -6.85
N PRO A 205 -0.72 5.45 -7.04
CA PRO A 205 -0.05 6.14 -5.95
C PRO A 205 -0.89 7.33 -5.46
N GLN A 206 -0.59 7.86 -4.28
CA GLN A 206 -1.15 9.14 -3.80
C GLN A 206 -0.22 10.29 -4.15
N ASN A 207 -0.76 11.26 -4.86
CA ASN A 207 -0.17 12.54 -5.26
C ASN A 207 -1.29 13.55 -5.56
N ASP A 208 -0.94 14.80 -5.87
CA ASP A 208 -1.90 15.88 -6.10
C ASP A 208 -2.94 15.60 -7.20
N GLU A 209 -2.58 14.77 -8.20
CA GLU A 209 -3.45 14.44 -9.32
C GLU A 209 -4.38 13.23 -9.05
N THR A 210 -4.14 12.49 -7.97
CA THR A 210 -4.83 11.24 -7.64
C THR A 210 -5.69 11.36 -6.38
N ILE A 211 -5.45 12.36 -5.54
CA ILE A 211 -6.32 12.70 -4.42
C ILE A 211 -7.71 13.08 -4.96
N GLY A 212 -8.76 12.42 -4.47
CA GLY A 212 -10.13 12.61 -4.93
C GLY A 212 -10.40 12.13 -6.36
N PHE A 213 -9.50 11.35 -6.98
CA PHE A 213 -9.64 10.88 -8.36
C PHE A 213 -10.89 10.01 -8.58
N ILE A 214 -11.26 9.21 -7.58
CA ILE A 214 -12.52 8.45 -7.55
C ILE A 214 -13.49 9.20 -6.63
N GLY A 215 -13.95 10.35 -7.11
CA GLY A 215 -14.93 11.19 -6.43
C GLY A 215 -16.37 10.77 -6.68
N LYS A 216 -17.30 11.65 -6.29
CA LYS A 216 -18.75 11.46 -6.45
C LYS A 216 -19.14 11.01 -7.87
N ASP A 217 -18.69 11.72 -8.89
CA ASP A 217 -19.11 11.47 -10.27
C ASP A 217 -18.61 10.11 -10.77
N GLN A 218 -17.38 9.72 -10.43
CA GLN A 218 -16.83 8.40 -10.78
C GLN A 218 -17.56 7.28 -10.04
N LEU A 219 -17.83 7.45 -8.74
CA LEU A 219 -18.58 6.49 -7.95
C LEU A 219 -20.01 6.30 -8.46
N ASP A 220 -20.63 7.36 -8.99
CA ASP A 220 -21.97 7.29 -9.55
C ASP A 220 -22.05 6.53 -10.89
N LEU A 221 -20.95 6.44 -11.63
CA LEU A 221 -20.84 5.69 -12.88
C LEU A 221 -20.77 4.17 -12.68
N MET A 222 -20.40 3.71 -11.49
CA MET A 222 -20.28 2.29 -11.19
C MET A 222 -21.63 1.58 -11.29
N LYS A 223 -21.61 0.31 -11.74
CA LYS A 223 -22.81 -0.53 -11.83
C LYS A 223 -23.47 -0.71 -10.46
N ASP A 224 -24.78 -0.88 -10.46
CA ASP A 224 -25.51 -1.31 -9.26
C ASP A 224 -24.92 -2.61 -8.71
N LYS A 225 -24.68 -2.63 -7.39
CA LYS A 225 -24.06 -3.71 -6.61
C LYS A 225 -22.63 -4.06 -7.02
N ALA A 226 -21.94 -3.19 -7.76
CA ALA A 226 -20.51 -3.35 -8.02
C ALA A 226 -19.69 -3.33 -6.73
N ILE A 227 -18.52 -3.94 -6.78
CA ILE A 227 -17.57 -4.01 -5.66
C ILE A 227 -16.41 -3.07 -5.93
N LEU A 228 -16.13 -2.15 -5.02
CA LEU A 228 -14.91 -1.33 -5.04
C LEU A 228 -13.86 -1.93 -4.08
N ILE A 229 -12.64 -2.15 -4.57
CA ILE A 229 -11.51 -2.58 -3.75
C ILE A 229 -10.45 -1.48 -3.73
N ASN A 230 -10.10 -1.01 -2.54
CA ASN A 230 -9.00 -0.06 -2.36
C ASN A 230 -7.98 -0.60 -1.34
N CYS A 231 -6.84 -1.04 -1.86
CA CYS A 231 -5.63 -1.36 -1.08
C CYS A 231 -4.45 -0.46 -1.48
N ALA A 232 -4.75 0.70 -2.09
CA ALA A 232 -3.75 1.65 -2.54
C ALA A 232 -3.56 2.75 -1.51
N ARG A 233 -4.38 3.81 -1.56
CA ARG A 233 -4.39 4.91 -0.59
C ARG A 233 -5.81 5.41 -0.37
N GLY A 234 -6.17 5.75 0.86
CA GLY A 234 -7.53 6.18 1.21
C GLY A 234 -7.96 7.47 0.50
N PRO A 235 -7.14 8.55 0.48
CA PRO A 235 -7.51 9.83 -0.13
C PRO A 235 -7.77 9.81 -1.64
N ILE A 236 -7.51 8.70 -2.33
CA ILE A 236 -7.83 8.56 -3.76
C ILE A 236 -9.35 8.49 -3.99
N VAL A 237 -10.10 8.03 -2.97
CA VAL A 237 -11.55 7.85 -3.03
C VAL A 237 -12.23 8.86 -2.12
N ASP A 238 -13.35 9.42 -2.56
CA ASP A 238 -14.26 10.13 -1.66
C ASP A 238 -14.93 9.13 -0.71
N ASN A 239 -14.29 8.87 0.43
CA ASN A 239 -14.74 7.88 1.42
C ASN A 239 -16.07 8.26 2.08
N THR A 240 -16.42 9.55 2.12
CA THR A 240 -17.71 10.01 2.64
C THR A 240 -18.83 9.65 1.68
N TYR A 241 -18.67 9.95 0.38
CA TYR A 241 -19.66 9.59 -0.62
C TYR A 241 -19.75 8.08 -0.83
N LEU A 242 -18.62 7.37 -0.79
CA LEU A 242 -18.60 5.90 -0.80
C LEU A 242 -19.44 5.33 0.33
N ALA A 243 -19.27 5.79 1.58
CA ALA A 243 -20.06 5.36 2.72
C ALA A 243 -21.57 5.54 2.50
N LYS A 244 -21.99 6.65 1.86
CA LYS A 244 -23.38 6.85 1.47
C LYS A 244 -23.86 5.75 0.50
N LEU A 245 -23.13 5.50 -0.58
CA LEU A 245 -23.53 4.50 -1.58
C LEU A 245 -23.56 3.06 -1.03
N LEU A 246 -22.68 2.77 -0.08
CA LEU A 246 -22.63 1.51 0.65
C LEU A 246 -23.88 1.33 1.54
N ASN A 247 -24.31 2.39 2.23
CA ASN A 247 -25.50 2.39 3.07
C ASN A 247 -26.82 2.33 2.28
N ASP A 248 -26.81 2.88 1.05
CA ASP A 248 -27.92 2.84 0.10
C ASP A 248 -28.01 1.50 -0.67
N ASP A 249 -27.20 0.50 -0.32
CA ASP A 249 -27.08 -0.79 -1.01
C ASP A 249 -26.69 -0.71 -2.51
N LYS A 250 -26.26 0.47 -2.99
CA LYS A 250 -25.84 0.70 -4.38
C LYS A 250 -24.50 0.06 -4.67
N LEU A 251 -23.56 0.09 -3.72
CA LEU A 251 -22.22 -0.49 -3.86
C LEU A 251 -21.88 -1.42 -2.69
N ARG A 252 -20.80 -2.18 -2.87
CA ARG A 252 -20.10 -2.91 -1.81
C ARG A 252 -18.62 -2.58 -1.87
N ALA A 253 -17.87 -2.76 -0.79
CA ALA A 253 -16.46 -2.46 -0.81
C ALA A 253 -15.59 -3.37 0.07
N GLY A 254 -14.33 -3.52 -0.33
CA GLY A 254 -13.25 -4.06 0.48
C GLY A 254 -12.15 -3.02 0.58
N ILE A 255 -11.85 -2.54 1.78
CA ILE A 255 -10.99 -1.37 1.99
C ILE A 255 -9.91 -1.71 3.01
N ASP A 256 -8.65 -1.52 2.62
CA ASP A 256 -7.49 -1.70 3.52
C ASP A 256 -6.90 -0.36 3.99
N VAL A 257 -7.25 0.75 3.33
CA VAL A 257 -6.63 2.06 3.52
C VAL A 257 -7.68 3.17 3.67
N PHE A 258 -7.37 4.18 4.47
CA PHE A 258 -8.31 5.24 4.87
C PHE A 258 -7.67 6.62 4.73
N ASP A 259 -8.45 7.69 4.97
CA ASP A 259 -7.93 9.06 4.90
C ASP A 259 -6.86 9.34 5.97
N MET A 260 -6.84 8.52 7.03
CA MET A 260 -5.85 8.48 8.09
C MET A 260 -5.33 7.05 8.29
N GLU A 261 -4.18 6.91 8.92
CA GLU A 261 -3.73 5.61 9.40
C GLU A 261 -4.56 5.16 10.60
N PRO A 262 -4.92 3.87 10.71
CA PRO A 262 -5.63 3.38 11.88
C PRO A 262 -4.87 3.58 13.21
N PRO A 263 -5.57 3.61 14.36
CA PRO A 263 -7.00 3.33 14.54
C PRO A 263 -7.90 4.44 13.99
N LEU A 264 -9.01 4.03 13.38
CA LEU A 264 -10.00 4.98 12.86
C LEU A 264 -10.77 5.65 13.99
N ASP A 265 -11.19 6.89 13.76
CA ASP A 265 -12.14 7.59 14.63
C ASP A 265 -13.51 6.89 14.65
N LYS A 266 -14.30 7.08 15.71
CA LYS A 266 -15.59 6.38 15.88
C LYS A 266 -16.63 6.84 14.87
N ASP A 267 -16.55 8.09 14.45
CA ASP A 267 -17.43 8.76 13.49
C ASP A 267 -16.90 8.72 12.05
N TYR A 268 -15.75 8.09 11.81
CA TYR A 268 -15.22 7.92 10.45
C TYR A 268 -16.24 7.20 9.55
N PRO A 269 -16.58 7.74 8.35
CA PRO A 269 -17.74 7.29 7.58
C PRO A 269 -17.76 5.78 7.27
N LEU A 270 -16.64 5.22 6.82
CA LEU A 270 -16.57 3.80 6.43
C LEU A 270 -16.64 2.86 7.64
N ARG A 271 -16.27 3.30 8.84
CA ARG A 271 -16.30 2.47 10.05
C ARG A 271 -17.72 1.99 10.39
N ASN A 272 -18.72 2.77 10.03
CA ASN A 272 -20.12 2.50 10.33
C ASN A 272 -20.96 2.16 9.08
N ALA A 273 -20.33 2.10 7.91
CA ALA A 273 -21.04 1.82 6.66
C ALA A 273 -21.47 0.35 6.58
N LYS A 274 -22.60 0.09 5.92
CA LYS A 274 -23.02 -1.26 5.53
C LYS A 274 -22.16 -1.76 4.36
N ASN A 275 -22.30 -3.04 4.01
CA ASN A 275 -21.76 -3.60 2.76
C ASN A 275 -20.25 -3.39 2.51
N VAL A 276 -19.48 -3.17 3.58
CA VAL A 276 -18.03 -2.98 3.50
C VAL A 276 -17.31 -3.97 4.40
N LEU A 277 -16.17 -4.45 3.92
CA LEU A 277 -15.20 -5.19 4.72
C LEU A 277 -13.93 -4.34 4.86
N LEU A 278 -13.46 -4.17 6.08
CA LEU A 278 -12.32 -3.32 6.41
C LEU A 278 -11.15 -4.15 6.92
N THR A 279 -9.94 -3.81 6.49
CA THR A 279 -8.69 -4.32 7.07
C THR A 279 -7.81 -3.16 7.52
N ASN A 280 -6.90 -3.44 8.45
CA ASN A 280 -6.17 -2.42 9.20
C ASN A 280 -4.85 -2.00 8.52
N HIS A 281 -4.89 -1.67 7.23
CA HIS A 281 -3.71 -1.39 6.41
C HIS A 281 -2.66 -2.50 6.45
N VAL A 282 -3.09 -3.72 6.15
CA VAL A 282 -2.29 -4.95 6.25
C VAL A 282 -1.88 -5.51 4.89
N GLY A 283 -2.21 -4.84 3.78
CA GLY A 283 -1.90 -5.33 2.43
C GLY A 283 -0.42 -5.63 2.22
N PHE A 284 0.47 -4.90 2.88
CA PHE A 284 1.90 -5.16 2.82
C PHE A 284 2.42 -6.13 3.89
N PHE A 285 1.62 -6.44 4.91
CA PHE A 285 2.11 -6.99 6.19
C PHE A 285 2.03 -8.52 6.22
N THR A 286 2.87 -9.15 5.41
CA THR A 286 3.07 -10.61 5.35
C THR A 286 4.51 -10.99 5.68
N GLU A 287 4.75 -12.22 6.13
CA GLU A 287 6.10 -12.69 6.47
C GLU A 287 7.06 -12.58 5.29
N GLU A 288 6.59 -12.93 4.08
CA GLU A 288 7.33 -12.88 2.83
C GLU A 288 7.69 -11.44 2.46
N ALA A 289 6.71 -10.53 2.48
CA ALA A 289 6.95 -9.13 2.16
C ALA A 289 7.94 -8.48 3.14
N MET A 290 7.85 -8.78 4.44
CA MET A 290 8.79 -8.25 5.43
C MET A 290 10.23 -8.71 5.18
N LYS A 291 10.41 -9.97 4.76
CA LYS A 291 11.72 -10.51 4.38
C LYS A 291 12.27 -9.84 3.12
N ILE A 292 11.47 -9.77 2.05
CA ILE A 292 11.88 -9.13 0.77
C ILE A 292 12.24 -7.65 0.98
N ARG A 293 11.46 -6.95 1.81
CA ARG A 293 11.71 -5.55 2.18
C ARG A 293 13.05 -5.37 2.87
N CYS A 294 13.35 -6.22 3.84
CA CYS A 294 14.63 -6.24 4.54
C CYS A 294 15.79 -6.45 3.55
N GLU A 295 15.63 -7.40 2.62
CA GLU A 295 16.63 -7.65 1.57
C GLU A 295 16.86 -6.42 0.68
N ILE A 296 15.80 -5.76 0.20
CA ILE A 296 15.90 -4.57 -0.66
C ILE A 296 16.59 -3.42 0.07
N VAL A 297 16.20 -3.14 1.31
CA VAL A 297 16.75 -2.05 2.13
C VAL A 297 18.25 -2.26 2.37
N PHE A 298 18.65 -3.47 2.78
CA PHE A 298 20.08 -3.71 2.97
C PHE A 298 20.86 -3.74 1.65
N ASP A 299 20.25 -4.18 0.54
CA ASP A 299 20.86 -4.10 -0.79
C ASP A 299 21.04 -2.64 -1.26
N ASN A 300 20.05 -1.77 -1.06
CA ASN A 300 20.14 -0.32 -1.26
C ASN A 300 21.33 0.25 -0.49
N LEU A 301 21.38 -0.02 0.82
CA LEU A 301 22.48 0.40 1.68
C LEU A 301 23.84 -0.06 1.13
N TYR A 302 24.00 -1.35 0.82
CA TYR A 302 25.30 -1.86 0.34
C TYR A 302 25.73 -1.23 -0.98
N LYS A 303 24.78 -1.03 -1.91
CA LYS A 303 25.07 -0.35 -3.17
C LYS A 303 25.45 1.11 -2.95
N PHE A 304 24.79 1.80 -2.03
CA PHE A 304 25.13 3.17 -1.66
C PHE A 304 26.54 3.26 -1.07
N LEU A 305 26.92 2.33 -0.19
CA LEU A 305 28.27 2.24 0.37
C LEU A 305 29.33 1.98 -0.71
N ASP A 306 28.96 1.27 -1.78
CA ASP A 306 29.78 1.06 -2.99
C ASP A 306 29.72 2.24 -3.99
N GLY A 307 29.06 3.35 -3.63
CA GLY A 307 28.94 4.55 -4.46
C GLY A 307 27.90 4.47 -5.58
N LYS A 308 26.93 3.55 -5.49
CA LYS A 308 25.85 3.35 -6.45
C LYS A 308 24.48 3.63 -5.82
N ILE A 309 23.60 4.28 -6.56
CA ILE A 309 22.21 4.56 -6.16
C ILE A 309 21.30 3.76 -7.10
N VAL A 310 20.32 3.05 -6.57
CA VAL A 310 19.48 2.14 -7.36
C VAL A 310 17.98 2.41 -7.28
N ASN A 311 17.46 2.76 -6.11
CA ASN A 311 16.02 2.92 -5.88
C ASN A 311 15.66 4.36 -5.51
N ARG A 312 16.34 5.32 -6.15
CA ARG A 312 16.17 6.76 -5.91
C ARG A 312 14.75 7.23 -6.23
N VAL A 313 14.19 8.08 -5.36
CA VAL A 313 12.84 8.66 -5.53
C VAL A 313 12.79 10.19 -5.59
N ASN A 314 13.90 10.89 -5.33
CA ASN A 314 14.11 12.31 -5.63
C ASN A 314 15.26 12.52 -6.64
#